data_AF-A0A0L0T961-F1
#
_entry.id   AF-A0A0L0T961-F1
#
_cell.length_a   1.000
_cell.length_b   1.000
_cell.length_c   1.000
_cell.angle_alpha   90.00
_cell.angle_beta   90.00
_cell.angle_gamma   90.00
#
_symmetry.space_group_name_H-M   'P 1'
#
loop_
_entity.id
_entity.type
_entity.pdbx_description
1 polymer ?
#
loop_
_entity_poly.entity_id
_entity_poly.type
_entity_poly.pdbx_seq_one_letter_code
_entity_poly.pdbx_strand_id
1 'polypeptide(L)'
;MVEDAGLVAFIGNGSILPRTAGDSQLPLTSAIPWQSPPSLETTFTLPNRGAITGTALRAGVTLIVGGGFHGKSTLLDALTVGIYNKRPGDGREFVVSHSRATHVQSEDGRAVHNVDISPFIGALPMCAPDATADFSTTNASGSTSLAAAVQEALEQHAPVLLLDEDTCATNFMARDARMRQLVPADPITPLTHKIRVLVEDQGVSLVLVVGGAGEFLGVADTVLAMDGYVPRDVTAKARAIAAGAEVPDERPYGRVAARRVVRVTPIDREKVHVRQVRRAQIGELEVQVDAAAGLIEKGQLRYALAVLAWIGRNAEMQRVPLCEAVARAVAAPMEEVVPRLEGWHVVPRAEEVTMVVNRVRTVAMAQVGNE
;
A
#
# COMPACT_ATOMS: atom_id res chain seq x y z
N MET A 1 19.18 -5.90 -6.32
CA MET A 1 19.51 -4.91 -7.37
C MET A 1 18.67 -3.64 -7.27
N VAL A 2 17.34 -3.70 -7.32
CA VAL A 2 16.48 -2.50 -7.18
C VAL A 2 16.78 -1.78 -5.86
N GLU A 3 16.72 -2.52 -4.76
CA GLU A 3 16.97 -1.99 -3.40
C GLU A 3 18.42 -1.52 -3.23
N ASP A 4 19.40 -2.34 -3.63
CA ASP A 4 20.84 -2.00 -3.55
C ASP A 4 21.21 -0.74 -4.37
N ALA A 5 20.45 -0.43 -5.42
CA ALA A 5 20.67 0.73 -6.28
C ALA A 5 19.92 2.00 -5.78
N GLY A 6 19.27 1.93 -4.62
CA GLY A 6 18.46 3.03 -4.08
C GLY A 6 17.20 3.32 -4.90
N LEU A 7 16.63 2.29 -5.52
CA LEU A 7 15.42 2.39 -6.33
C LEU A 7 14.21 1.82 -5.60
N VAL A 8 13.02 2.36 -5.90
CA VAL A 8 11.73 1.84 -5.44
C VAL A 8 11.07 0.97 -6.50
N ALA A 9 11.43 1.16 -7.78
CA ALA A 9 10.98 0.33 -8.87
C ALA A 9 11.88 0.44 -10.11
N PHE A 10 11.80 -0.59 -10.96
CA PHE A 10 12.39 -0.65 -12.29
C PHE A 10 11.36 -1.18 -13.29
N ILE A 11 11.24 -0.51 -14.44
CA ILE A 11 10.34 -0.92 -15.53
C ILE A 11 11.17 -1.12 -16.80
N GLY A 12 11.40 -2.38 -17.18
CA GLY A 12 12.19 -2.72 -18.36
C GLY A 12 11.56 -2.21 -19.67
N ASN A 13 12.39 -1.68 -20.57
CA ASN A 13 11.96 -1.32 -21.93
C ASN A 13 11.38 -2.55 -22.63
N GLY A 14 10.29 -2.35 -23.39
CA GLY A 14 9.52 -3.41 -24.05
C GLY A 14 8.45 -4.08 -23.19
N SER A 15 8.31 -3.71 -21.90
CA SER A 15 7.27 -4.29 -21.02
C SER A 15 5.86 -3.95 -21.52
N ILE A 16 4.94 -4.91 -21.40
CA ILE A 16 3.51 -4.73 -21.67
C ILE A 16 2.76 -4.66 -20.35
N LEU A 17 2.44 -3.43 -19.93
CA LEU A 17 1.73 -3.17 -18.68
C LEU A 17 0.21 -3.51 -18.74
N PRO A 18 -0.56 -3.04 -19.75
CA PRO A 18 -2.01 -3.26 -19.76
C PRO A 18 -2.38 -4.73 -19.94
N ARG A 19 -3.53 -5.10 -19.35
CA ARG A 19 -4.10 -6.44 -19.45
C ARG A 19 -5.22 -6.47 -20.50
N THR A 20 -5.59 -7.66 -20.97
CA THR A 20 -6.63 -7.81 -22.00
C THR A 20 -8.00 -7.32 -21.53
N ALA A 21 -8.30 -7.44 -20.23
CA ALA A 21 -9.54 -7.02 -19.59
C ALA A 21 -9.33 -6.87 -18.07
N GLY A 22 -10.25 -6.20 -17.37
CA GLY A 22 -10.16 -5.98 -15.92
C GLY A 22 -10.24 -7.25 -15.07
N ASP A 23 -10.81 -8.33 -15.61
CA ASP A 23 -10.91 -9.66 -15.00
C ASP A 23 -9.86 -10.66 -15.52
N SER A 24 -8.97 -10.22 -16.42
CA SER A 24 -7.95 -11.05 -17.04
C SER A 24 -6.54 -10.63 -16.64
N GLN A 25 -5.72 -11.62 -16.31
CA GLN A 25 -4.30 -11.43 -16.08
C GLN A 25 -3.46 -11.75 -17.32
N LEU A 26 -4.00 -11.72 -18.53
CA LEU A 26 -3.22 -11.85 -19.78
C LEU A 26 -2.79 -10.47 -20.31
N PRO A 27 -1.61 -10.34 -20.96
CA PRO A 27 -1.16 -9.06 -21.51
C PRO A 27 -1.99 -8.65 -22.73
N LEU A 28 -2.21 -7.35 -22.89
CA LEU A 28 -2.85 -6.81 -24.08
C LEU A 28 -1.86 -6.83 -25.27
N THR A 29 -2.16 -7.61 -26.30
CA THR A 29 -1.27 -7.84 -27.45
C THR A 29 -1.04 -6.61 -28.32
N SER A 30 -2.01 -5.69 -28.40
CA SER A 30 -1.93 -4.45 -29.19
C SER A 30 -1.42 -3.25 -28.39
N ALA A 31 -0.88 -3.48 -27.21
CA ALA A 31 -0.42 -2.42 -26.32
C ALA A 31 0.84 -1.72 -26.84
N ILE A 32 0.99 -0.45 -26.46
CA ILE A 32 2.23 0.29 -26.64
C ILE A 32 3.25 -0.25 -25.61
N PRO A 33 4.39 -0.81 -26.04
CA PRO A 33 5.42 -1.27 -25.13
C PRO A 33 6.01 -0.10 -24.34
N TRP A 34 6.36 -0.36 -23.09
CA TRP A 34 7.03 0.63 -22.25
C TRP A 34 8.36 1.05 -22.87
N GLN A 35 8.60 2.36 -22.94
CA GLN A 35 9.88 2.92 -23.35
C GLN A 35 10.29 4.00 -22.36
N SER A 36 11.47 3.84 -21.75
CA SER A 36 11.93 4.76 -20.71
C SER A 36 12.17 6.17 -21.26
N PRO A 37 11.80 7.22 -20.51
CA PRO A 37 12.32 8.55 -20.79
C PRO A 37 13.85 8.55 -20.53
N PRO A 38 14.66 9.23 -21.37
CA PRO A 38 16.12 9.19 -21.26
C PRO A 38 16.68 9.61 -19.91
N SER A 39 16.04 10.57 -19.23
CA SER A 39 16.48 11.08 -17.92
C SER A 39 16.32 10.09 -16.76
N LEU A 40 15.45 9.08 -16.92
CA LEU A 40 15.21 8.05 -15.91
C LEU A 40 15.71 6.67 -16.36
N GLU A 41 16.41 6.61 -17.50
CA GLU A 41 16.88 5.35 -18.07
C GLU A 41 18.12 4.84 -17.32
N THR A 42 18.11 3.55 -16.96
CA THR A 42 19.27 2.84 -16.42
C THR A 42 19.39 1.46 -17.03
N THR A 43 20.58 0.86 -16.93
CA THR A 43 20.85 -0.49 -17.42
C THR A 43 21.39 -1.38 -16.30
N PHE A 44 20.79 -2.55 -16.12
CA PHE A 44 21.28 -3.61 -15.25
C PHE A 44 21.80 -4.79 -16.07
N THR A 45 22.77 -5.54 -15.55
CA THR A 45 23.23 -6.79 -16.17
C THR A 45 22.69 -7.97 -15.38
N LEU A 46 21.83 -8.78 -16.00
CA LEU A 46 21.26 -9.98 -15.41
C LEU A 46 22.09 -11.21 -15.77
N PRO A 47 22.26 -12.18 -14.85
CA PRO A 47 23.14 -13.33 -15.06
C PRO A 47 22.72 -14.22 -16.24
N ASN A 48 21.42 -14.33 -16.51
CA ASN A 48 20.89 -15.25 -17.53
C ASN A 48 20.41 -14.56 -18.82
N ARG A 49 20.16 -13.24 -18.79
CA ARG A 49 19.63 -12.47 -19.92
C ARG A 49 20.66 -11.51 -20.53
N GLY A 50 21.68 -11.13 -19.76
CA GLY A 50 22.56 -10.02 -20.12
C GLY A 50 21.96 -8.67 -19.75
N ALA A 51 22.32 -7.64 -20.51
CA ALA A 51 21.91 -6.26 -20.22
C ALA A 51 20.40 -6.06 -20.42
N ILE A 52 19.79 -5.31 -19.50
CA ILE A 52 18.41 -4.85 -19.57
C ILE A 52 18.36 -3.36 -19.25
N THR A 53 17.74 -2.59 -20.14
CA THR A 53 17.57 -1.14 -20.02
C THR A 53 16.12 -0.81 -19.71
N GLY A 54 15.86 0.19 -18.89
CA GLY A 54 14.50 0.57 -18.49
C GLY A 54 14.46 1.78 -17.57
N THR A 55 13.25 2.14 -17.13
CA THR A 55 13.01 3.27 -16.23
C THR A 55 13.33 2.89 -14.80
N ALA A 56 14.16 3.69 -14.13
CA ALA A 56 14.46 3.56 -12.71
C ALA A 56 13.76 4.66 -11.91
N LEU A 57 12.89 4.25 -10.99
CA LEU A 57 12.27 5.16 -10.01
C LEU A 57 13.10 5.13 -8.73
N ARG A 58 13.67 6.26 -8.35
CA ARG A 58 14.52 6.40 -7.15
C ARG A 58 13.67 6.49 -5.89
N ALA A 59 14.29 6.18 -4.73
CA ALA A 59 13.72 6.52 -3.43
C ALA A 59 13.39 8.02 -3.32
N GLY A 60 12.33 8.33 -2.57
CA GLY A 60 11.72 9.66 -2.48
C GLY A 60 10.27 9.68 -2.94
N VAL A 61 9.82 10.79 -3.49
CA VAL A 61 8.44 11.01 -3.95
C VAL A 61 8.40 11.01 -5.48
N THR A 62 7.73 10.01 -6.05
CA THR A 62 7.44 9.93 -7.49
C THR A 62 5.95 10.18 -7.73
N LEU A 63 5.63 11.17 -8.56
CA LEU A 63 4.27 11.37 -9.07
C LEU A 63 4.11 10.78 -10.46
N ILE A 64 3.01 10.08 -10.68
CA ILE A 64 2.54 9.62 -11.99
C ILE A 64 1.33 10.48 -12.37
N VAL A 65 1.52 11.38 -13.32
CA VAL A 65 0.51 12.38 -13.73
C VAL A 65 0.04 12.16 -15.16
N GLY A 66 -1.03 12.85 -15.57
CA GLY A 66 -1.57 12.77 -16.94
C GLY A 66 -3.10 12.73 -16.99
N GLY A 67 -3.65 12.84 -18.19
CA GLY A 67 -5.10 12.81 -18.41
C GLY A 67 -5.76 11.49 -18.01
N GLY A 68 -7.09 11.51 -17.86
CA GLY A 68 -7.87 10.28 -17.69
C GLY A 68 -7.71 9.35 -18.88
N PHE A 69 -7.52 8.04 -18.65
CA PHE A 69 -7.27 7.02 -19.67
C PHE A 69 -5.89 7.03 -20.36
N HIS A 70 -4.89 7.78 -19.85
CA HIS A 70 -3.53 7.77 -20.43
C HIS A 70 -2.60 6.68 -19.84
N GLY A 71 -3.11 5.78 -18.98
CA GLY A 71 -2.35 4.62 -18.45
C GLY A 71 -1.70 4.79 -17.08
N LYS A 72 -2.13 5.77 -16.27
CA LYS A 72 -1.59 6.01 -14.92
C LYS A 72 -1.83 4.84 -13.96
N SER A 73 -3.09 4.47 -13.74
CA SER A 73 -3.44 3.35 -12.85
C SER A 73 -2.89 2.03 -13.39
N THR A 74 -2.82 1.85 -14.72
CA THR A 74 -2.17 0.68 -15.33
C THR A 74 -0.69 0.56 -14.94
N LEU A 75 0.04 1.67 -14.87
CA LEU A 75 1.42 1.68 -14.38
C LEU A 75 1.46 1.34 -12.89
N LEU A 76 0.62 1.98 -12.07
CA LEU A 76 0.60 1.73 -10.62
C LEU A 76 0.20 0.27 -10.30
N ASP A 77 -0.76 -0.31 -11.01
CA ASP A 77 -1.16 -1.70 -10.89
C ASP A 77 0.01 -2.65 -11.21
N ALA A 78 0.77 -2.35 -12.27
CA ALA A 78 1.95 -3.12 -12.63
C ALA A 78 3.04 -3.03 -11.55
N LEU A 79 3.22 -1.85 -10.93
CA LEU A 79 4.12 -1.66 -9.79
C LEU A 79 3.63 -2.38 -8.53
N THR A 80 2.33 -2.37 -8.26
CA THR A 80 1.72 -3.06 -7.11
C THR A 80 2.01 -4.56 -7.13
N VAL A 81 1.88 -5.20 -8.30
CA VAL A 81 2.23 -6.62 -8.44
C VAL A 81 3.71 -6.85 -8.73
N GLY A 82 4.51 -5.80 -8.99
CA GLY A 82 5.97 -5.88 -9.29
C GLY A 82 6.82 -6.49 -8.16
N ILE A 83 6.20 -6.76 -7.02
CA ILE A 83 6.73 -7.47 -5.85
C ILE A 83 6.90 -8.98 -6.09
N TYR A 84 6.21 -9.54 -7.10
CA TYR A 84 6.29 -10.95 -7.46
C TYR A 84 7.11 -11.16 -8.73
N ASN A 85 7.70 -12.33 -8.88
CA ASN A 85 8.16 -12.78 -10.20
C ASN A 85 6.97 -13.12 -11.10
N LYS A 86 7.15 -13.06 -12.42
CA LYS A 86 6.12 -13.39 -13.40
C LYS A 86 6.62 -14.47 -14.33
N ARG A 87 5.67 -15.21 -14.92
CA ARG A 87 5.99 -16.21 -15.93
C ARG A 87 6.45 -15.51 -17.22
N PRO A 88 7.36 -16.12 -18.00
CA PRO A 88 7.68 -15.64 -19.34
C PRO A 88 6.42 -15.53 -20.21
N GLY A 89 6.28 -14.41 -20.92
CA GLY A 89 5.11 -14.06 -21.72
C GLY A 89 4.03 -13.26 -20.99
N ASP A 90 4.21 -12.93 -19.69
CA ASP A 90 3.29 -12.05 -18.96
C ASP A 90 3.37 -10.59 -19.42
N GLY A 91 4.50 -10.16 -19.97
CA GLY A 91 4.78 -8.78 -20.37
C GLY A 91 5.29 -7.88 -19.24
N ARG A 92 5.14 -8.27 -17.97
CA ARG A 92 5.63 -7.50 -16.81
C ARG A 92 6.81 -8.18 -16.10
N GLU A 93 7.47 -9.14 -16.73
CA GLU A 93 8.54 -9.96 -16.14
C GLU A 93 9.73 -9.14 -15.62
N PHE A 94 9.91 -7.95 -16.19
CA PHE A 94 10.95 -7.00 -15.81
C PHE A 94 10.37 -5.68 -15.28
N VAL A 95 9.14 -5.74 -14.77
CA VAL A 95 8.53 -4.70 -13.95
C VAL A 95 8.66 -5.14 -12.50
N VAL A 96 9.63 -4.56 -11.81
CA VAL A 96 10.04 -4.98 -10.48
C VAL A 96 9.90 -3.79 -9.54
N SER A 97 9.24 -4.01 -8.41
CA SER A 97 9.13 -3.01 -7.34
C SER A 97 9.99 -3.42 -6.17
N HIS A 98 10.24 -2.50 -5.25
CA HIS A 98 10.78 -2.80 -3.94
C HIS A 98 10.02 -3.99 -3.34
N SER A 99 10.71 -5.00 -2.80
CA SER A 99 10.08 -6.28 -2.39
C SER A 99 8.99 -6.10 -1.34
N ARG A 100 9.09 -5.03 -0.56
CA ARG A 100 8.16 -4.58 0.49
C ARG A 100 7.27 -3.38 0.11
N ALA A 101 7.16 -3.05 -1.18
CA ALA A 101 6.25 -1.99 -1.64
C ALA A 101 4.79 -2.35 -1.29
N THR A 102 4.07 -1.40 -0.72
CA THR A 102 2.75 -1.61 -0.12
C THR A 102 1.74 -0.67 -0.73
N HIS A 103 0.70 -1.22 -1.34
CA HIS A 103 -0.41 -0.43 -1.87
C HIS A 103 -1.40 -0.09 -0.75
N VAL A 104 -1.73 1.19 -0.61
CA VAL A 104 -2.73 1.66 0.37
C VAL A 104 -3.79 2.52 -0.34
N GLN A 105 -5.04 2.35 0.07
CA GLN A 105 -6.19 3.06 -0.49
C GLN A 105 -7.28 3.20 0.58
N SER A 106 -8.31 3.99 0.30
CA SER A 106 -9.47 4.12 1.18
C SER A 106 -10.34 2.85 1.16
N GLU A 107 -10.96 2.55 2.30
CA GLU A 107 -11.86 1.40 2.48
C GLU A 107 -13.04 1.80 3.37
N ASP A 108 -14.05 2.43 2.77
CA ASP A 108 -15.27 2.82 3.48
C ASP A 108 -15.93 1.62 4.17
N GLY A 109 -16.25 1.80 5.45
CA GLY A 109 -16.93 0.81 6.27
C GLY A 109 -16.05 -0.30 6.84
N ARG A 110 -14.74 -0.32 6.58
CA ARG A 110 -13.85 -1.31 7.22
C ARG A 110 -13.78 -1.11 8.74
N ALA A 111 -13.41 -2.17 9.46
CA ALA A 111 -13.03 -2.06 10.85
C ALA A 111 -11.58 -1.52 10.99
N VAL A 112 -11.33 -0.83 12.08
CA VAL A 112 -10.01 -0.39 12.55
C VAL A 112 -9.90 -0.73 14.03
N HIS A 113 -8.74 -1.26 14.43
CA HIS A 113 -8.51 -1.77 15.79
C HIS A 113 -7.26 -1.12 16.39
N ASN A 114 -7.46 -0.18 17.32
CA ASN A 114 -6.43 0.40 18.18
C ASN A 114 -5.25 1.08 17.44
N VAL A 115 -5.53 1.72 16.30
CA VAL A 115 -4.50 2.38 15.46
C VAL A 115 -4.32 3.83 15.90
N ASP A 116 -3.08 4.28 16.06
CA ASP A 116 -2.79 5.70 16.23
C ASP A 116 -2.88 6.41 14.89
N ILE A 117 -4.00 7.08 14.62
CA ILE A 117 -4.23 7.89 13.42
C ILE A 117 -4.03 9.39 13.67
N SER A 118 -3.56 9.77 14.86
CA SER A 118 -3.36 11.17 15.26
C SER A 118 -2.42 11.98 14.34
N PRO A 119 -1.45 11.38 13.60
CA PRO A 119 -0.67 12.12 12.62
C PRO A 119 -1.47 12.71 11.46
N PHE A 120 -2.66 12.16 11.17
CA PHE A 120 -3.51 12.63 10.08
C PHE A 120 -4.87 13.13 10.55
N ILE A 121 -5.35 12.67 11.70
CA ILE A 121 -6.67 13.00 12.21
C ILE A 121 -6.53 13.55 13.63
N GLY A 122 -6.75 14.86 13.77
CA GLY A 122 -6.80 15.57 15.05
C GLY A 122 -8.09 15.28 15.83
N ALA A 123 -8.46 16.20 16.72
CA ALA A 123 -9.59 16.00 17.63
C ALA A 123 -10.92 15.79 16.89
N LEU A 124 -11.56 14.65 17.16
CA LEU A 124 -12.88 14.32 16.61
C LEU A 124 -14.00 14.98 17.46
N PRO A 125 -15.05 15.53 16.83
CA PRO A 125 -16.17 16.09 17.57
C PRO A 125 -16.81 15.06 18.50
N MET A 126 -17.15 15.48 19.72
CA MET A 126 -17.81 14.63 20.74
C MET A 126 -16.99 13.42 21.22
N CYS A 127 -15.71 13.32 20.85
CA CYS A 127 -14.79 12.29 21.32
C CYS A 127 -13.82 12.84 22.37
N ALA A 128 -13.17 11.95 23.12
CA ALA A 128 -12.03 12.32 23.95
C ALA A 128 -10.92 12.95 23.07
N PRO A 129 -10.14 13.92 23.59
CA PRO A 129 -9.10 14.60 22.80
C PRO A 129 -8.05 13.66 22.20
N ASP A 130 -7.80 12.52 22.85
CA ASP A 130 -6.83 11.49 22.48
C ASP A 130 -7.46 10.29 21.75
N ALA A 131 -8.75 10.37 21.37
CA ALA A 131 -9.45 9.27 20.72
C ALA A 131 -8.83 8.82 19.39
N THR A 132 -8.02 9.67 18.75
CA THR A 132 -7.29 9.32 17.52
C THR A 132 -5.93 8.67 17.77
N ALA A 133 -5.41 8.72 19.00
CA ALA A 133 -4.16 8.05 19.37
C ALA A 133 -4.34 6.55 19.61
N ASP A 134 -5.57 6.08 19.87
CA ASP A 134 -5.94 4.66 20.01
C ASP A 134 -7.28 4.38 19.29
N PHE A 135 -7.33 4.73 18.01
CA PHE A 135 -8.57 4.75 17.24
C PHE A 135 -9.09 3.34 16.93
N SER A 136 -10.37 3.12 17.25
CA SER A 136 -11.10 1.90 16.91
C SER A 136 -12.49 2.23 16.37
N THR A 137 -12.92 1.54 15.31
CA THR A 137 -14.27 1.68 14.75
C THR A 137 -14.66 0.42 14.00
N THR A 138 -15.97 0.16 13.89
CA THR A 138 -16.51 -0.87 12.99
C THR A 138 -16.95 -0.31 11.63
N ASN A 139 -16.90 1.01 11.44
CA ASN A 139 -17.40 1.70 10.26
C ASN A 139 -16.54 2.93 9.97
N ALA A 140 -15.31 2.72 9.48
CA ALA A 140 -14.41 3.81 9.12
C ALA A 140 -14.91 4.60 7.90
N SER A 141 -14.68 5.91 7.89
CA SER A 141 -14.82 6.75 6.68
C SER A 141 -13.61 6.61 5.76
N GLY A 142 -13.68 7.16 4.55
CA GLY A 142 -12.59 7.06 3.58
C GLY A 142 -11.26 7.64 4.05
N SER A 143 -11.31 8.78 4.75
CA SER A 143 -10.10 9.42 5.30
C SER A 143 -9.55 8.68 6.51
N THR A 144 -10.42 8.24 7.43
CA THR A 144 -9.98 7.51 8.64
C THR A 144 -9.48 6.10 8.30
N SER A 145 -10.09 5.42 7.31
CA SER A 145 -9.62 4.13 6.80
C SER A 145 -8.26 4.25 6.10
N LEU A 146 -8.05 5.30 5.30
CA LEU A 146 -6.76 5.54 4.64
C LEU A 146 -5.68 5.97 5.65
N ALA A 147 -6.00 6.83 6.61
CA ALA A 147 -5.11 7.17 7.71
C ALA A 147 -4.65 5.92 8.47
N ALA A 148 -5.60 5.03 8.81
CA ALA A 148 -5.29 3.75 9.42
C ALA A 148 -4.45 2.86 8.50
N ALA A 149 -4.74 2.78 7.21
CA ALA A 149 -3.97 1.96 6.27
C ALA A 149 -2.50 2.44 6.15
N VAL A 150 -2.25 3.75 6.13
CA VAL A 150 -0.89 4.30 6.14
C VAL A 150 -0.17 3.93 7.44
N GLN A 151 -0.82 4.14 8.59
CA GLN A 151 -0.25 3.82 9.91
C GLN A 151 0.06 2.32 10.07
N GLU A 152 -0.84 1.45 9.60
CA GLU A 152 -0.64 0.00 9.58
C GLU A 152 0.51 -0.44 8.68
N ALA A 153 0.72 0.24 7.54
CA ALA A 153 1.85 -0.02 6.67
C ALA A 153 3.18 0.43 7.32
N LEU A 154 3.18 1.57 8.01
CA LEU A 154 4.35 2.05 8.77
C LEU A 154 4.66 1.17 9.97
N GLU A 155 3.64 0.66 10.66
CA GLU A 155 3.79 -0.33 11.74
C GLU A 155 4.48 -1.59 11.24
N GLN A 156 4.23 -1.98 9.98
CA GLN A 156 4.94 -3.08 9.31
C GLN A 156 6.29 -2.66 8.73
N HIS A 157 6.75 -1.42 8.93
CA HIS A 157 7.98 -0.91 8.36
C HIS A 157 8.03 -1.00 6.82
N ALA A 158 6.90 -0.71 6.16
CA ALA A 158 6.84 -0.63 4.71
C ALA A 158 7.72 0.54 4.20
N PRO A 159 8.74 0.30 3.36
CA PRO A 159 9.65 1.35 2.90
C PRO A 159 9.11 2.13 1.70
N VAL A 160 8.06 1.63 1.04
CA VAL A 160 7.44 2.27 -0.13
C VAL A 160 5.92 2.14 -0.04
N LEU A 161 5.22 3.26 -0.19
CA LEU A 161 3.77 3.29 -0.31
C LEU A 161 3.37 3.62 -1.75
N LEU A 162 2.41 2.87 -2.29
CA LEU A 162 1.80 3.06 -3.60
C LEU A 162 0.36 3.54 -3.40
N LEU A 163 -0.02 4.68 -3.99
CA LEU A 163 -1.36 5.22 -3.88
C LEU A 163 -1.89 5.72 -5.22
N ASP A 164 -3.19 5.54 -5.44
CA ASP A 164 -3.93 6.15 -6.55
C ASP A 164 -4.95 7.15 -6.01
N GLU A 165 -4.88 8.40 -6.46
CA GLU A 165 -5.84 9.46 -6.12
C GLU A 165 -7.29 9.00 -6.38
N ASP A 166 -7.54 8.20 -7.43
CA ASP A 166 -8.88 7.72 -7.77
C ASP A 166 -9.47 6.73 -6.73
N THR A 167 -8.62 6.15 -5.89
CA THR A 167 -9.02 5.19 -4.82
C THR A 167 -8.81 5.73 -3.41
N CYS A 168 -8.37 6.99 -3.29
CA CYS A 168 -8.10 7.65 -2.03
C CYS A 168 -9.16 8.71 -1.72
N ALA A 169 -9.46 8.91 -0.44
CA ALA A 169 -10.34 9.97 -0.01
C ALA A 169 -9.73 11.34 -0.34
N THR A 170 -10.44 12.14 -1.13
CA THR A 170 -9.93 13.43 -1.65
C THR A 170 -9.48 14.38 -0.53
N ASN A 171 -10.23 14.43 0.57
CA ASN A 171 -9.91 15.26 1.74
C ASN A 171 -8.70 14.78 2.53
N PHE A 172 -8.32 13.51 2.41
CA PHE A 172 -7.07 12.99 2.95
C PHE A 172 -5.89 13.34 2.03
N MET A 173 -6.08 13.34 0.71
CA MET A 173 -4.99 13.54 -0.24
C MET A 173 -4.46 14.98 -0.22
N ALA A 174 -5.34 15.97 -0.39
CA ALA A 174 -4.97 17.38 -0.49
C ALA A 174 -6.12 18.28 -0.01
N ARG A 175 -5.84 19.56 0.22
CA ARG A 175 -6.85 20.50 0.73
C ARG A 175 -6.85 21.83 0.01
N ASP A 176 -7.95 22.07 -0.70
CA ASP A 176 -8.17 23.31 -1.44
C ASP A 176 -8.07 24.56 -0.54
N ALA A 177 -7.44 25.61 -1.08
CA ALA A 177 -7.19 26.84 -0.34
C ALA A 177 -8.49 27.60 0.01
N ARG A 178 -9.52 27.56 -0.85
CA ARG A 178 -10.81 28.21 -0.57
C ARG A 178 -11.58 27.42 0.48
N MET A 179 -11.52 26.10 0.43
CA MET A 179 -12.14 25.25 1.47
C MET A 179 -11.51 25.50 2.84
N ARG A 180 -10.18 25.70 2.90
CA ARG A 180 -9.49 26.10 4.15
C ARG A 180 -9.98 27.44 4.70
N GLN A 181 -10.29 28.41 3.84
CA GLN A 181 -10.85 29.69 4.29
C GLN A 181 -12.29 29.55 4.78
N LEU A 182 -13.09 28.69 4.14
CA LEU A 182 -14.48 28.47 4.50
C LEU A 182 -14.64 27.64 5.79
N VAL A 183 -13.84 26.59 5.94
CA VAL A 183 -13.87 25.66 7.08
C VAL A 183 -12.46 25.58 7.69
N PRO A 184 -12.04 26.57 8.51
CA PRO A 184 -10.66 26.60 9.00
C PRO A 184 -10.31 25.43 9.93
N ALA A 185 -11.27 24.97 10.74
CA ALA A 185 -11.08 23.87 11.70
C ALA A 185 -11.54 22.52 11.10
N ASP A 186 -10.64 21.88 10.35
CA ASP A 186 -10.82 20.51 9.84
C ASP A 186 -9.86 19.60 10.59
N PRO A 187 -10.33 18.51 11.22
CA PRO A 187 -9.46 17.60 11.95
C PRO A 187 -8.49 16.86 11.03
N ILE A 188 -8.69 16.87 9.70
CA ILE A 188 -7.84 16.13 8.77
C ILE A 188 -6.62 16.97 8.37
N THR A 189 -5.43 16.47 8.73
CA THR A 189 -4.16 16.86 8.13
C THR A 189 -3.99 16.11 6.80
N PRO A 190 -3.92 16.80 5.65
CA PRO A 190 -3.75 16.16 4.35
C PRO A 190 -2.39 15.46 4.21
N LEU A 191 -2.34 14.44 3.36
CA LEU A 191 -1.13 13.70 3.02
C LEU A 191 -0.05 14.62 2.43
N THR A 192 -0.43 15.61 1.62
CA THR A 192 0.50 16.62 1.09
C THR A 192 1.35 17.28 2.19
N HIS A 193 0.77 17.50 3.38
CA HIS A 193 1.48 18.12 4.49
C HIS A 193 2.47 17.19 5.21
N LYS A 194 2.33 15.87 5.04
CA LYS A 194 3.12 14.84 5.73
C LYS A 194 4.08 14.08 4.81
N ILE A 195 3.98 14.25 3.49
CA ILE A 195 4.81 13.51 2.51
C ILE A 195 6.31 13.68 2.76
N ARG A 196 6.78 14.92 2.97
CA ARG A 196 8.21 15.15 3.19
C ARG A 196 8.68 14.57 4.51
N VAL A 197 7.85 14.68 5.54
CA VAL A 197 8.10 14.06 6.84
C VAL A 197 8.13 12.53 6.77
N LEU A 198 7.26 11.90 5.97
CA LEU A 198 7.29 10.45 5.74
C LEU A 198 8.60 9.99 5.10
N VAL A 199 9.10 10.75 4.11
CA VAL A 199 10.36 10.43 3.44
C VAL A 199 11.56 10.66 4.37
N GLU A 200 11.61 11.83 5.03
CA GLU A 200 12.79 12.27 5.77
C GLU A 200 12.87 11.67 7.18
N ASP A 201 11.76 11.63 7.93
CA ASP A 201 11.75 11.13 9.31
C ASP A 201 11.47 9.63 9.39
N GLN A 202 10.63 9.09 8.49
CA GLN A 202 10.23 7.68 8.51
C GLN A 202 10.95 6.82 7.45
N GLY A 203 11.72 7.43 6.55
CA GLY A 203 12.44 6.71 5.50
C GLY A 203 11.54 6.05 4.45
N VAL A 204 10.30 6.53 4.30
CA VAL A 204 9.28 5.90 3.45
C VAL A 204 9.14 6.66 2.14
N SER A 205 9.40 5.98 1.03
CA SER A 205 9.18 6.53 -0.31
C SER A 205 7.72 6.44 -0.73
N LEU A 206 7.28 7.32 -1.62
CA LEU A 206 5.90 7.32 -2.13
C LEU A 206 5.89 7.32 -3.66
N VAL A 207 5.05 6.47 -4.24
CA VAL A 207 4.68 6.52 -5.66
C VAL A 207 3.18 6.79 -5.75
N LEU A 208 2.81 7.93 -6.31
CA LEU A 208 1.46 8.48 -6.26
C LEU A 208 0.94 8.70 -7.67
N VAL A 209 -0.19 8.11 -8.03
CA VAL A 209 -0.96 8.56 -9.20
C VAL A 209 -1.77 9.79 -8.81
N VAL A 210 -1.56 10.89 -9.54
CA VAL A 210 -2.24 12.17 -9.28
C VAL A 210 -2.78 12.72 -10.60
N GLY A 211 -4.05 13.08 -10.63
CA GLY A 211 -4.76 13.70 -11.75
C GLY A 211 -5.45 15.03 -11.41
N GLY A 212 -5.83 15.26 -10.15
CA GLY A 212 -6.64 16.41 -9.74
C GLY A 212 -5.93 17.43 -8.84
N ALA A 213 -5.00 16.99 -8.00
CA ALA A 213 -4.38 17.83 -6.98
C ALA A 213 -2.97 18.35 -7.38
N GLY A 214 -2.88 19.62 -7.78
CA GLY A 214 -1.60 20.26 -8.11
C GLY A 214 -0.65 20.50 -6.93
N GLU A 215 -1.14 20.41 -5.70
CA GLU A 215 -0.37 20.65 -4.47
C GLU A 215 0.80 19.66 -4.32
N PHE A 216 0.66 18.44 -4.84
CA PHE A 216 1.72 17.42 -4.80
C PHE A 216 2.98 17.82 -5.60
N LEU A 217 2.86 18.71 -6.60
CA LEU A 217 3.99 19.08 -7.46
C LEU A 217 5.14 19.72 -6.67
N GLY A 218 4.83 20.45 -5.59
CA GLY A 218 5.82 21.09 -4.72
C GLY A 218 6.62 20.10 -3.86
N VAL A 219 6.08 18.91 -3.63
CA VAL A 219 6.68 17.87 -2.77
C VAL A 219 7.18 16.66 -3.56
N ALA A 220 7.27 16.75 -4.89
CA ALA A 220 7.73 15.66 -5.75
C ALA A 220 9.23 15.74 -6.05
N ASP A 221 9.91 14.59 -6.00
CA ASP A 221 11.30 14.48 -6.46
C ASP A 221 11.35 14.19 -7.96
N THR A 222 10.45 13.32 -8.43
CA THR A 222 10.27 12.91 -9.82
C THR A 222 8.79 13.06 -10.22
N VAL A 223 8.52 13.59 -11.41
CA VAL A 223 7.17 13.67 -11.99
C VAL A 223 7.16 13.03 -13.36
N LEU A 224 6.50 11.88 -13.46
CA LEU A 224 6.35 11.08 -14.67
C LEU A 224 4.96 11.32 -15.27
N ALA A 225 4.88 12.01 -16.40
CA ALA A 225 3.63 12.19 -17.13
C ALA A 225 3.38 11.02 -18.07
N MET A 226 2.19 10.42 -17.97
CA MET A 226 1.66 9.46 -18.92
C MET A 226 0.82 10.20 -19.96
N ASP A 227 1.22 10.11 -21.23
CA ASP A 227 0.48 10.69 -22.35
C ASP A 227 0.35 9.70 -23.51
N GLY A 228 -0.87 9.28 -23.84
CA GLY A 228 -1.09 8.26 -24.86
C GLY A 228 -0.33 6.96 -24.56
N TYR A 229 -0.28 6.56 -23.28
CA TYR A 229 0.46 5.40 -22.76
C TYR A 229 1.99 5.50 -22.88
N VAL A 230 2.53 6.67 -23.22
CA VAL A 230 3.98 6.93 -23.29
C VAL A 230 4.42 7.74 -22.06
N PRO A 231 5.43 7.27 -21.31
CA PRO A 231 5.95 8.00 -20.16
C PRO A 231 6.88 9.14 -20.59
N ARG A 232 6.80 10.28 -19.90
CA ARG A 232 7.69 11.43 -20.07
C ARG A 232 8.08 11.98 -18.72
N ASP A 233 9.36 12.20 -18.51
CA ASP A 233 9.82 12.95 -17.34
C ASP A 233 9.50 14.44 -17.53
N VAL A 234 8.63 14.96 -16.67
CA VAL A 234 8.22 16.36 -16.66
C VAL A 234 8.61 17.05 -15.35
N THR A 235 9.57 16.49 -14.61
CA THR A 235 10.00 16.96 -13.28
C THR A 235 10.38 18.45 -13.32
N ALA A 236 11.20 18.88 -14.28
CA ALA A 236 11.61 20.28 -14.39
C ALA A 236 10.43 21.23 -14.64
N LYS A 237 9.46 20.81 -15.47
CA LYS A 237 8.25 21.58 -15.75
C LYS A 237 7.35 21.65 -14.51
N ALA A 238 7.18 20.55 -13.80
CA ALA A 238 6.42 20.49 -12.55
C ALA A 238 7.00 21.43 -11.48
N ARG A 239 8.32 21.40 -11.29
CA ARG A 239 9.02 22.31 -10.36
C ARG A 239 8.84 23.78 -10.73
N ALA A 240 8.87 24.12 -12.02
CA ALA A 240 8.62 25.48 -12.47
C ALA A 240 7.18 25.94 -12.21
N ILE A 241 6.19 25.04 -12.33
CA ILE A 241 4.77 25.34 -12.04
C ILE A 241 4.54 25.51 -10.54
N ALA A 242 5.17 24.68 -9.72
CA ALA A 242 5.06 24.75 -8.26
C ALA A 242 5.88 25.90 -7.63
N ALA A 243 6.65 26.65 -8.43
CA ALA A 243 7.49 27.72 -7.93
C ALA A 243 6.65 28.80 -7.21
N GLY A 244 6.96 29.02 -5.94
CA GLY A 244 6.27 29.99 -5.09
C GLY A 244 5.00 29.47 -4.40
N ALA A 245 4.60 28.21 -4.61
CA ALA A 245 3.56 27.56 -3.83
C ALA A 245 4.19 26.88 -2.60
N GLU A 246 3.89 27.39 -1.40
CA GLU A 246 4.25 26.72 -0.16
C GLU A 246 3.25 25.60 0.15
N VAL A 247 3.76 24.38 0.26
CA VAL A 247 3.02 23.26 0.85
C VAL A 247 3.41 23.21 2.31
N PRO A 248 2.46 23.24 3.26
CA PRO A 248 2.78 23.11 4.68
C PRO A 248 3.58 21.84 4.94
N ASP A 249 4.56 21.91 5.84
CA ASP A 249 5.36 20.78 6.27
C ASP A 249 5.14 20.55 7.77
N GLU A 250 4.25 19.60 8.10
CA GLU A 250 3.79 19.37 9.47
C GLU A 250 4.72 18.42 10.22
N ARG A 251 5.90 18.92 10.60
CA ARG A 251 6.85 18.20 11.48
C ARG A 251 6.56 18.42 12.98
N PRO A 252 6.86 17.45 13.85
CA PRO A 252 7.33 16.09 13.53
C PRO A 252 6.22 15.20 12.94
N TYR A 253 6.56 14.03 12.42
CA TYR A 253 5.56 13.10 11.87
C TYR A 253 4.45 12.81 12.88
N GLY A 254 4.86 12.44 14.10
CA GLY A 254 4.02 11.89 15.15
C GLY A 254 4.53 10.51 15.57
N ARG A 255 3.64 9.68 16.10
CA ARG A 255 3.96 8.32 16.57
C ARG A 255 3.42 7.28 15.59
N VAL A 256 4.15 6.17 15.46
CA VAL A 256 3.66 4.92 14.86
C VAL A 256 3.62 3.89 16.00
N ALA A 257 2.42 3.55 16.46
CA ALA A 257 2.26 2.64 17.60
C ALA A 257 2.27 1.17 17.15
N ALA A 258 3.18 0.38 17.72
CA ALA A 258 3.13 -1.08 17.58
C ALA A 258 1.91 -1.65 18.30
N ARG A 259 1.21 -2.59 17.68
CA ARG A 259 0.02 -3.26 18.24
C ARG A 259 0.28 -4.75 18.33
N ARG A 260 -0.45 -5.43 19.21
CA ARG A 260 -0.45 -6.90 19.34
C ARG A 260 -1.86 -7.44 19.27
N VAL A 261 -1.99 -8.70 18.88
CA VAL A 261 -3.26 -9.42 18.93
C VAL A 261 -3.50 -9.87 20.36
N VAL A 262 -4.56 -9.37 20.99
CA VAL A 262 -4.95 -9.73 22.36
C VAL A 262 -5.79 -10.99 22.37
N ARG A 263 -6.71 -11.10 21.41
CA ARG A 263 -7.63 -12.24 21.32
C ARG A 263 -8.06 -12.46 19.89
N VAL A 264 -8.14 -13.73 19.50
CA VAL A 264 -8.72 -14.16 18.24
C VAL A 264 -9.96 -14.98 18.54
N THR A 265 -11.10 -14.62 17.96
CA THR A 265 -12.28 -15.49 17.98
C THR A 265 -11.93 -16.81 17.29
N PRO A 266 -12.15 -17.99 17.89
CA PRO A 266 -11.75 -19.26 17.29
C PRO A 266 -12.24 -19.41 15.84
N ILE A 267 -11.30 -19.60 14.92
CA ILE A 267 -11.58 -19.79 13.50
C ILE A 267 -11.68 -21.29 13.24
N ASP A 268 -12.91 -21.77 13.05
CA ASP A 268 -13.18 -23.13 12.59
C ASP A 268 -12.88 -23.24 11.09
N ARG A 269 -11.92 -24.10 10.74
CA ARG A 269 -11.39 -24.22 9.38
C ARG A 269 -12.39 -24.81 8.40
N GLU A 270 -13.25 -25.72 8.87
CA GLU A 270 -14.28 -26.32 8.02
C GLU A 270 -15.28 -25.25 7.55
N LYS A 271 -15.35 -24.12 8.27
CA LYS A 271 -16.20 -22.97 7.96
C LYS A 271 -15.48 -21.85 7.23
N VAL A 272 -14.20 -22.02 6.86
CA VAL A 272 -13.44 -21.04 6.08
C VAL A 272 -13.60 -21.32 4.59
N HIS A 273 -14.31 -20.44 3.89
CA HIS A 273 -14.52 -20.54 2.46
C HIS A 273 -13.94 -19.33 1.73
N VAL A 274 -12.81 -19.52 1.06
CA VAL A 274 -12.20 -18.49 0.19
C VAL A 274 -12.69 -18.68 -1.23
N ARG A 275 -13.67 -17.86 -1.64
CA ARG A 275 -14.29 -17.93 -2.97
C ARG A 275 -13.59 -17.05 -3.99
N GLN A 276 -13.04 -15.92 -3.55
CA GLN A 276 -12.32 -14.95 -4.37
C GLN A 276 -10.96 -14.61 -3.75
N VAL A 277 -10.09 -13.93 -4.50
CA VAL A 277 -8.73 -13.61 -4.05
C VAL A 277 -8.72 -12.75 -2.78
N ARG A 278 -9.69 -11.84 -2.65
CA ARG A 278 -9.78 -10.85 -1.55
C ARG A 278 -11.06 -10.95 -0.72
N ARG A 279 -11.80 -12.06 -0.86
CA ARG A 279 -13.02 -12.33 -0.09
C ARG A 279 -13.07 -13.74 0.44
N ALA A 280 -13.38 -13.85 1.72
CA ALA A 280 -13.55 -15.11 2.42
C ALA A 280 -14.77 -15.06 3.35
N GLN A 281 -15.34 -16.22 3.60
CA GLN A 281 -16.38 -16.41 4.61
C GLN A 281 -15.80 -17.24 5.76
N ILE A 282 -16.04 -16.84 7.01
CA ILE A 282 -15.69 -17.58 8.23
C ILE A 282 -16.98 -17.77 9.05
N GLY A 283 -17.68 -18.89 8.86
CA GLY A 283 -19.02 -19.05 9.42
C GLY A 283 -19.97 -17.98 8.87
N GLU A 284 -20.50 -17.10 9.73
CA GLU A 284 -21.34 -15.97 9.33
C GLU A 284 -20.56 -14.67 9.04
N LEU A 285 -19.25 -14.63 9.34
CA LEU A 285 -18.41 -13.45 9.11
C LEU A 285 -17.89 -13.41 7.67
N GLU A 286 -18.23 -12.35 6.93
CA GLU A 286 -17.54 -12.01 5.67
C GLU A 286 -16.26 -11.23 5.98
N VAL A 287 -15.15 -11.66 5.37
CA VAL A 287 -13.87 -10.96 5.36
C VAL A 287 -13.64 -10.40 3.96
N GLN A 288 -13.61 -9.07 3.86
CA GLN A 288 -13.32 -8.32 2.64
C GLN A 288 -12.01 -7.55 2.81
N VAL A 289 -11.08 -7.74 1.89
CA VAL A 289 -9.74 -7.13 1.92
C VAL A 289 -9.39 -6.54 0.56
N ASP A 290 -10.32 -5.80 -0.04
CA ASP A 290 -10.18 -5.31 -1.42
C ASP A 290 -8.96 -4.39 -1.61
N ALA A 291 -8.53 -3.67 -0.56
CA ALA A 291 -7.29 -2.87 -0.58
C ALA A 291 -5.99 -3.66 -0.53
N ALA A 292 -6.02 -4.96 -0.20
CA ALA A 292 -4.86 -5.83 -0.26
C ALA A 292 -4.57 -6.21 -1.73
N ALA A 293 -4.25 -5.21 -2.55
CA ALA A 293 -4.03 -5.33 -3.98
C ALA A 293 -2.87 -6.29 -4.32
N GLY A 294 -1.92 -6.46 -3.40
CA GLY A 294 -0.85 -7.45 -3.47
C GLY A 294 -1.30 -8.91 -3.32
N LEU A 295 -2.54 -9.19 -2.88
CA LEU A 295 -3.13 -10.53 -2.98
C LEU A 295 -3.56 -10.78 -4.43
N ILE A 296 -2.96 -11.81 -5.04
CA ILE A 296 -3.19 -12.22 -6.43
C ILE A 296 -3.74 -13.64 -6.56
N GLU A 297 -3.65 -14.46 -5.51
CA GLU A 297 -4.16 -15.83 -5.48
C GLU A 297 -5.00 -16.13 -4.23
N LYS A 298 -6.03 -16.97 -4.38
CA LYS A 298 -6.91 -17.37 -3.26
C LYS A 298 -6.13 -18.05 -2.12
N GLY A 299 -5.06 -18.77 -2.45
CA GLY A 299 -4.24 -19.46 -1.46
C GLY A 299 -3.52 -18.52 -0.49
N GLN A 300 -3.28 -17.27 -0.91
CA GLN A 300 -2.67 -16.24 -0.07
C GLN A 300 -3.63 -15.76 1.02
N LEU A 301 -4.88 -15.47 0.67
CA LEU A 301 -5.91 -15.14 1.66
C LEU A 301 -6.17 -16.31 2.61
N ARG A 302 -6.21 -17.55 2.11
CA ARG A 302 -6.31 -18.74 2.97
C ARG A 302 -5.18 -18.81 3.99
N TYR A 303 -3.94 -18.60 3.53
CA TYR A 303 -2.77 -18.63 4.40
C TYR A 303 -2.82 -17.51 5.43
N ALA A 304 -3.17 -16.28 5.05
CA ALA A 304 -3.28 -15.17 5.99
C ALA A 304 -4.32 -15.43 7.11
N LEU A 305 -5.46 -16.04 6.78
CA LEU A 305 -6.45 -16.47 7.77
C LEU A 305 -5.93 -17.60 8.66
N ALA A 306 -5.12 -18.51 8.11
CA ALA A 306 -4.45 -19.55 8.91
C ALA A 306 -3.43 -18.95 9.88
N VAL A 307 -2.69 -17.90 9.49
CA VAL A 307 -1.80 -17.14 10.39
C VAL A 307 -2.58 -16.52 11.53
N LEU A 308 -3.72 -15.87 11.27
CA LEU A 308 -4.57 -15.33 12.34
C LEU A 308 -5.02 -16.41 13.32
N ALA A 309 -5.48 -17.55 12.79
CA ALA A 309 -5.87 -18.70 13.63
C ALA A 309 -4.67 -19.26 14.41
N TRP A 310 -3.47 -19.27 13.83
CA TRP A 310 -2.25 -19.69 14.47
C TRP A 310 -1.85 -18.75 15.61
N ILE A 311 -1.86 -17.43 15.42
CA ILE A 311 -1.67 -16.44 16.50
C ILE A 311 -2.68 -16.68 17.63
N GLY A 312 -3.94 -16.97 17.29
CA GLY A 312 -5.00 -17.27 18.25
C GLY A 312 -4.73 -18.48 19.16
N ARG A 313 -3.97 -19.49 18.68
CA ARG A 313 -3.61 -20.69 19.46
C ARG A 313 -2.25 -20.59 20.16
N ASN A 314 -1.46 -19.55 19.88
CA ASN A 314 -0.11 -19.37 20.41
C ASN A 314 -0.05 -18.16 21.34
N ALA A 315 -0.08 -18.41 22.66
CA ALA A 315 -0.10 -17.35 23.67
C ALA A 315 1.18 -16.47 23.66
N GLU A 316 2.31 -16.97 23.15
CA GLU A 316 3.51 -16.16 22.95
C GLU A 316 3.31 -15.13 21.83
N MET A 317 2.70 -15.53 20.72
CA MET A 317 2.46 -14.65 19.57
C MET A 317 1.48 -13.51 19.88
N GLN A 318 0.66 -13.67 20.92
CA GLN A 318 -0.25 -12.63 21.42
C GLN A 318 0.44 -11.59 22.33
N ARG A 319 1.70 -11.84 22.72
CA ARG A 319 2.49 -10.93 23.57
C ARG A 319 3.45 -10.06 22.77
N VAL A 320 3.85 -10.49 21.58
CA VAL A 320 4.76 -9.74 20.70
C VAL A 320 3.97 -8.79 19.77
N PRO A 321 4.63 -7.75 19.22
CA PRO A 321 4.05 -6.92 18.17
C PRO A 321 3.52 -7.75 16.98
N LEU A 322 2.48 -7.27 16.32
CA LEU A 322 1.85 -7.95 15.18
C LEU A 322 2.86 -8.18 14.04
N CYS A 323 3.70 -7.19 13.75
CA CYS A 323 4.78 -7.31 12.75
C CYS A 323 5.71 -8.48 13.05
N GLU A 324 6.07 -8.68 14.32
CA GLU A 324 6.91 -9.79 14.74
C GLU A 324 6.17 -11.13 14.66
N ALA A 325 4.93 -11.20 15.16
CA ALA A 325 4.13 -12.43 15.10
C ALA A 325 3.91 -12.91 13.66
N VAL A 326 3.61 -11.98 12.74
CA VAL A 326 3.41 -12.28 11.32
C VAL A 326 4.73 -12.65 10.65
N ALA A 327 5.82 -11.94 10.92
CA ALA A 327 7.14 -12.28 10.36
C ALA A 327 7.57 -13.69 10.78
N ARG A 328 7.37 -14.06 12.05
CA ARG A 328 7.63 -15.42 12.54
C ARG A 328 6.78 -16.46 11.82
N ALA A 329 5.50 -16.18 11.58
CA ALA A 329 4.62 -17.11 10.86
C ALA A 329 5.05 -17.32 9.40
N VAL A 330 5.37 -16.23 8.68
CA VAL A 330 5.80 -16.29 7.26
C VAL A 330 7.16 -16.98 7.10
N ALA A 331 8.04 -16.89 8.09
CA ALA A 331 9.35 -17.55 8.10
C ALA A 331 9.30 -19.03 8.56
N ALA A 332 8.25 -19.43 9.28
CA ALA A 332 8.09 -20.78 9.77
C ALA A 332 7.74 -21.78 8.64
N PRO A 333 8.10 -23.07 8.79
CA PRO A 333 7.57 -24.13 7.94
C PRO A 333 6.04 -24.06 7.87
N MET A 334 5.47 -24.26 6.67
CA MET A 334 4.03 -24.10 6.45
C MET A 334 3.21 -25.01 7.37
N GLU A 335 3.72 -26.19 7.71
CA GLU A 335 3.12 -27.20 8.58
C GLU A 335 2.88 -26.68 10.01
N GLU A 336 3.72 -25.77 10.50
CA GLU A 336 3.59 -25.19 11.84
C GLU A 336 2.42 -24.19 11.91
N VAL A 337 2.22 -23.43 10.83
CA VAL A 337 1.15 -22.43 10.72
C VAL A 337 -0.17 -23.07 10.30
N VAL A 338 -0.08 -24.01 9.36
CA VAL A 338 -1.18 -24.70 8.71
C VAL A 338 -1.17 -26.19 9.10
N PRO A 339 -1.90 -26.59 10.15
CA PRO A 339 -1.96 -27.97 10.64
C PRO A 339 -2.40 -29.06 9.66
N ARG A 340 -2.91 -28.71 8.47
CA ARG A 340 -3.17 -29.68 7.41
C ARG A 340 -2.84 -29.09 6.05
N LEU A 341 -1.87 -29.69 5.37
CA LEU A 341 -1.46 -29.30 4.02
C LEU A 341 -2.32 -30.01 2.98
N GLU A 342 -3.28 -29.28 2.41
CA GLU A 342 -4.15 -29.76 1.32
C GLU A 342 -3.72 -29.23 -0.06
N GLY A 343 -2.59 -28.51 -0.12
CA GLY A 343 -2.06 -27.92 -1.36
C GLY A 343 -2.75 -26.64 -1.80
N TRP A 344 -3.56 -26.01 -0.95
CA TRP A 344 -4.38 -24.82 -1.29
C TRP A 344 -3.85 -23.50 -0.76
N HIS A 345 -2.75 -23.53 -0.02
CA HIS A 345 -2.14 -22.38 0.64
C HIS A 345 -0.94 -21.89 -0.16
N VAL A 346 -0.78 -20.58 -0.24
CA VAL A 346 0.36 -19.91 -0.87
C VAL A 346 0.83 -18.87 0.14
N VAL A 347 2.10 -18.89 0.52
CA VAL A 347 2.64 -17.93 1.49
C VAL A 347 2.72 -16.54 0.82
N PRO A 348 1.97 -15.52 1.28
CA PRO A 348 2.15 -14.15 0.85
C PRO A 348 3.21 -13.45 1.72
N ARG A 349 3.49 -12.18 1.42
CA ARG A 349 4.39 -11.38 2.26
C ARG A 349 3.72 -11.03 3.59
N ALA A 350 4.54 -10.65 4.57
CA ALA A 350 4.06 -10.24 5.89
C ALA A 350 3.11 -9.03 5.81
N GLU A 351 3.32 -8.12 4.86
CA GLU A 351 2.50 -6.95 4.61
C GLU A 351 1.05 -7.35 4.28
N GLU A 352 0.85 -8.28 3.33
CA GLU A 352 -0.49 -8.77 2.99
C GLU A 352 -1.14 -9.55 4.13
N VAL A 353 -0.39 -10.39 4.86
CA VAL A 353 -0.94 -11.11 6.03
C VAL A 353 -1.46 -10.11 7.07
N THR A 354 -0.66 -9.09 7.36
CA THR A 354 -1.02 -8.03 8.31
C THR A 354 -2.27 -7.28 7.85
N MET A 355 -2.34 -6.90 6.57
CA MET A 355 -3.51 -6.25 6.01
C MET A 355 -4.78 -7.07 6.23
N VAL A 356 -4.70 -8.39 6.04
CA VAL A 356 -5.83 -9.30 6.30
C VAL A 356 -6.19 -9.29 7.79
N VAL A 357 -5.22 -9.50 8.68
CA VAL A 357 -5.44 -9.52 10.13
C VAL A 357 -6.13 -8.24 10.62
N ASN A 358 -5.65 -7.08 10.18
CA ASN A 358 -6.19 -5.76 10.54
C ASN A 358 -7.66 -5.53 10.11
N ARG A 359 -8.17 -6.34 9.18
CA ARG A 359 -9.53 -6.19 8.62
C ARG A 359 -10.51 -7.23 9.15
N VAL A 360 -10.04 -8.25 9.88
CA VAL A 360 -10.92 -9.25 10.48
C VAL A 360 -11.63 -8.65 11.70
N ARG A 361 -12.91 -8.29 11.54
CA ARG A 361 -13.73 -7.58 12.53
C ARG A 361 -13.79 -8.19 13.94
N THR A 362 -13.55 -9.50 14.06
CA THR A 362 -13.65 -10.25 15.33
C THR A 362 -12.31 -10.39 16.06
N VAL A 363 -11.22 -9.82 15.52
CA VAL A 363 -9.94 -9.74 16.22
C VAL A 363 -9.99 -8.64 17.28
N ALA A 364 -9.38 -8.89 18.43
CA ALA A 364 -9.11 -7.86 19.43
C ALA A 364 -7.62 -7.55 19.44
N MET A 365 -7.29 -6.26 19.37
CA MET A 365 -5.92 -5.76 19.38
C MET A 365 -5.73 -4.76 20.52
N ALA A 366 -4.48 -4.46 20.84
CA ALA A 366 -4.11 -3.38 21.74
C ALA A 366 -2.73 -2.85 21.34
N GLN A 367 -2.45 -1.59 21.63
CA GLN A 367 -1.11 -1.04 21.51
C GLN A 367 -0.16 -1.67 22.52
N VAL A 368 1.09 -1.91 22.10
CA VAL A 368 2.16 -2.40 22.98
C VAL A 368 2.56 -1.28 23.93
N GLY A 369 2.60 -1.56 25.23
CA GLY A 369 2.95 -0.60 26.28
C GLY A 369 1.75 0.08 26.99
N ASN A 370 0.52 -0.14 26.51
CA ASN A 370 -0.69 0.15 27.28
C ASN A 370 -1.06 -1.11 28.08
N GLU A 371 -0.51 -1.26 29.29
CA GLU A 371 -0.96 -2.24 30.30
C GLU A 371 -1.64 -1.55 31.48
#